data_AF-A0AAF0YD02-F1
#
_entry.id   AF-A0AAF0YD02-F1
#
_cell.length_a   1.000
_cell.length_b   1.000
_cell.length_c   1.000
_cell.angle_alpha   90.00
_cell.angle_beta   90.00
_cell.angle_gamma   90.00
#
_symmetry.space_group_name_H-M   'P 1'
#
loop_
_entity.id
_entity.type
_entity.pdbx_description
1 polymer ?
#
loop_
_entity_poly.entity_id
_entity_poly.type
_entity_poly.pdbx_seq_one_letter_code
_entity_poly.pdbx_strand_id
1 'polypeptide(L)'
;MSSAIESVNPYANNSQLSELESEVLWEYAKLGDKIRRITALAKDAAENPNEGLLADLRELEKSMKLVITLYRTSVWMIIQEQDLNNQQEWEAEESHERSEVPEHSVSRSFISDEGDSTVHY
;
A
#
# COMPACT_ATOMS: atom_id res chain seq x y z
N MET A 1 20.27 19.99 36.80
CA MET A 1 19.74 21.14 37.55
C MET A 1 18.22 21.05 37.52
N SER A 2 17.63 20.30 38.46
CA SER A 2 16.18 20.19 38.58
C SER A 2 15.70 21.31 39.48
N SER A 3 14.99 22.27 38.90
CA SER A 3 14.32 23.35 39.63
C SER A 3 13.24 22.71 40.51
N ALA A 4 13.48 22.65 41.82
CA ALA A 4 12.45 22.31 42.78
C ALA A 4 11.42 23.45 42.72
N ILE A 5 10.15 23.12 42.52
CA ILE A 5 9.07 24.11 42.60
C ILE A 5 9.13 24.64 44.04
N GLU A 6 9.73 25.81 44.24
CA GLU A 6 9.80 26.45 45.55
C GLU A 6 8.36 26.60 46.05
N SER A 7 8.03 26.12 47.26
CA SER A 7 6.65 26.23 47.76
C SER A 7 6.23 27.68 48.04
N VAL A 8 7.18 28.61 48.02
CA VAL A 8 7.04 30.02 48.38
C VAL A 8 7.46 30.87 47.19
N ASN A 9 6.67 31.90 46.88
CA ASN A 9 6.97 32.83 45.79
C ASN A 9 8.24 33.65 46.10
N PRO A 10 9.36 33.49 45.36
CA PRO A 10 10.59 34.24 45.59
C PRO A 10 10.45 35.73 45.21
N TYR A 11 9.43 36.10 44.44
CA TYR A 11 9.20 37.46 44.00
C TYR A 11 8.33 38.29 44.96
N ALA A 12 7.72 37.67 45.98
CA ALA A 12 6.71 38.29 46.85
C ALA A 12 7.23 39.44 47.74
N ASN A 13 8.54 39.51 48.02
CA ASN A 13 9.13 40.52 48.90
C ASN A 13 9.87 41.64 48.14
N ASN A 14 9.67 41.75 46.82
CA ASN A 14 10.36 42.76 46.02
C ASN A 14 9.62 44.11 46.07
N SER A 15 10.27 45.12 46.66
CA SER A 15 9.75 46.50 46.76
C SER A 15 9.61 47.24 45.42
N GLN A 16 10.15 46.68 44.35
CA GLN A 16 10.09 47.22 42.98
C GLN A 16 8.98 46.60 42.13
N LEU A 17 8.31 45.55 42.63
CA LEU A 17 7.26 44.84 41.91
C LEU A 17 5.92 45.08 42.59
N SER A 18 4.88 45.27 41.79
CA SER A 18 3.51 45.20 42.30
C SER A 18 3.19 43.77 42.73
N GLU A 19 2.27 43.60 43.69
CA GLU A 19 1.82 42.27 44.16
C GLU A 19 1.40 41.38 42.99
N LEU A 20 0.64 41.94 42.04
CA LEU A 20 0.19 41.24 40.83
C LEU A 20 1.36 40.81 39.93
N GLU A 21 2.37 41.67 39.76
CA GLU A 21 3.53 41.36 38.92
C GLU A 21 4.34 40.20 39.52
N SER A 22 4.48 40.19 40.85
CA SER A 22 5.18 39.13 41.57
C SER A 22 4.47 37.77 41.47
N GLU A 23 3.13 37.76 41.47
CA GLU A 23 2.33 36.56 41.32
C GLU A 23 2.37 36.03 39.88
N VAL A 24 2.24 36.92 38.90
CA VAL A 24 2.28 36.55 37.49
C VAL A 24 3.65 35.96 37.12
N LEU A 25 4.75 36.60 37.53
CA LEU A 25 6.11 36.08 37.29
C LEU A 25 6.32 34.70 37.91
N TRP A 26 5.74 34.48 39.09
CA TRP A 26 5.80 33.21 39.77
C TRP A 26 5.04 32.10 39.05
N GLU A 27 3.83 32.40 38.57
CA GLU A 27 3.06 31.45 37.76
C GLU A 27 3.73 31.14 36.42
N TYR A 28 4.37 32.12 35.78
CA TYR A 28 5.18 31.88 34.59
C TYR A 28 6.42 31.03 34.87
N ALA A 29 7.08 31.21 36.02
CA ALA A 29 8.19 30.36 36.42
C ALA A 29 7.75 28.90 36.60
N LYS A 30 6.62 28.67 37.31
CA LYS A 30 6.01 27.34 37.45
C LYS A 30 5.64 26.75 36.10
N LEU A 31 5.06 27.54 35.20
CA LEU A 31 4.68 27.10 33.87
C LEU A 31 5.91 26.71 33.05
N GLY A 32 6.98 27.52 33.08
CA GLY A 32 8.25 27.23 32.42
C GLY A 32 8.86 25.90 32.89
N ASP A 33 8.84 25.64 34.19
CA ASP A 33 9.32 24.37 34.75
C ASP A 33 8.44 23.18 34.35
N LYS A 34 7.11 23.35 34.32
CA LYS A 34 6.19 22.32 33.80
C LYS A 34 6.47 22.03 32.33
N ILE A 35 6.65 23.06 31.50
CA ILE A 35 6.98 22.91 30.08
C ILE A 35 8.31 22.16 29.92
N ARG A 36 9.35 22.55 30.67
CA ARG A 36 10.65 21.84 30.64
C ARG A 36 10.51 20.37 31.00
N ARG A 37 9.70 20.04 32.02
CA ARG A 37 9.41 18.65 32.39
C ARG A 37 8.68 17.90 31.29
N ILE A 38 7.69 18.51 30.66
CA ILE A 38 6.96 17.91 29.53
C ILE A 38 7.92 17.67 28.36
N THR A 39 8.76 18.64 28.01
CA THR A 39 9.76 18.48 26.94
C THR A 39 10.76 17.38 27.27
N ALA A 40 11.21 17.27 28.52
CA ALA A 40 12.10 16.20 28.95
C ALA A 40 11.44 14.82 28.84
N LEU A 41 10.18 14.69 29.28
CA LEU A 41 9.41 13.44 29.15
C LEU A 41 9.10 13.09 27.70
N ALA A 42 8.78 14.09 26.86
CA ALA A 42 8.54 13.87 25.44
C ALA A 42 9.82 13.42 24.72
N LYS A 43 10.96 14.01 25.08
CA LYS A 43 12.27 13.59 24.58
C LYS A 43 12.59 12.15 25.01
N ASP A 44 12.40 11.83 26.29
CA ASP A 44 12.62 10.48 26.82
C ASP A 44 11.71 9.44 26.14
N ALA A 45 10.43 9.76 25.95
CA ALA A 45 9.49 8.90 25.23
C ALA A 45 9.84 8.73 23.74
N ALA A 46 10.44 9.75 23.12
CA ALA A 46 10.91 9.67 21.73
C ALA A 46 12.24 8.90 21.61
N GLU A 47 13.13 9.01 22.59
CA GLU A 47 14.43 8.34 22.62
C GLU A 47 14.32 6.87 23.06
N ASN A 48 13.34 6.54 23.91
CA ASN A 48 13.02 5.18 24.36
C ASN A 48 11.64 4.74 23.84
N PRO A 49 11.43 4.62 22.51
CA PRO A 49 10.20 4.08 21.98
C PRO A 49 10.03 2.63 22.49
N ASN A 50 8.83 2.29 22.95
CA ASN A 50 8.55 1.00 23.58
C ASN A 50 8.90 -0.17 22.63
N GLU A 51 10.08 -0.76 22.81
CA GLU A 51 10.59 -1.83 21.96
C GLU A 51 9.69 -3.06 21.99
N GLY A 52 8.99 -3.29 23.11
CA GLY A 52 8.00 -4.35 23.23
C GLY A 52 6.82 -4.14 22.27
N LEU A 53 6.29 -2.92 22.20
CA LEU A 53 5.20 -2.59 21.27
C LEU A 53 5.65 -2.75 19.81
N LEU A 54 6.90 -2.39 19.48
CA LEU A 54 7.44 -2.60 18.13
C LEU A 54 7.62 -4.10 17.79
N ALA A 55 7.98 -4.92 18.76
CA ALA A 55 8.07 -6.37 18.58
C ALA A 55 6.69 -6.98 18.28
N ASP A 56 5.67 -6.61 19.09
CA ASP A 56 4.30 -7.07 18.92
C ASP A 56 3.73 -6.65 17.56
N LEU A 57 3.96 -5.40 17.14
CA LEU A 57 3.55 -4.90 15.82
C LEU A 57 4.23 -5.65 14.67
N ARG A 58 5.51 -6.01 14.79
CA ARG A 58 6.22 -6.79 13.78
C ARG A 58 5.70 -8.23 13.68
N GLU A 59 5.34 -8.85 14.79
CA GLU A 59 4.73 -10.17 14.79
C GLU A 59 3.36 -10.13 14.11
N LEU A 60 2.55 -9.13 14.43
CA LEU A 60 1.26 -8.92 13.77
C LEU A 60 1.41 -8.69 12.27
N GLU A 61 2.37 -7.86 11.85
CA GLU A 61 2.67 -7.58 10.45
C GLU A 61 3.05 -8.88 9.70
N LYS A 62 3.87 -9.75 10.30
CA LYS A 62 4.24 -11.03 9.71
C LYS A 62 3.03 -11.92 9.46
N SER A 63 2.18 -12.07 10.47
CA SER A 63 0.97 -12.89 10.38
C SER A 63 0.00 -12.33 9.34
N MET A 64 -0.23 -11.02 9.33
CA MET A 64 -1.14 -10.40 8.38
C MET A 64 -0.62 -10.46 6.94
N LYS A 65 0.68 -10.24 6.72
CA LYS A 65 1.31 -10.38 5.40
C LYS A 65 1.18 -11.80 4.87
N LEU A 66 1.40 -12.81 5.73
CA LEU A 66 1.24 -14.20 5.34
C LEU A 66 -0.21 -14.49 4.91
N VAL A 67 -1.19 -14.06 5.70
CA VAL A 67 -2.62 -14.25 5.38
C VAL A 67 -2.99 -13.56 4.06
N ILE A 68 -2.55 -12.32 3.84
CA ILE A 68 -2.83 -11.58 2.60
C ILE A 68 -2.20 -12.28 1.39
N THR A 69 -0.97 -12.78 1.52
CA THR A 69 -0.30 -13.51 0.44
C THR A 69 -1.04 -14.80 0.12
N LEU A 70 -1.38 -15.61 1.13
CA LEU A 70 -2.12 -16.86 0.93
C LEU A 70 -3.47 -16.60 0.26
N TYR A 71 -4.21 -15.58 0.71
CA TYR A 71 -5.48 -15.18 0.13
C TYR A 71 -5.34 -14.70 -1.33
N ARG A 72 -4.35 -13.85 -1.62
CA ARG A 72 -4.13 -13.36 -2.99
C ARG A 72 -3.74 -14.49 -3.94
N THR A 73 -2.84 -15.37 -3.51
CA THR A 73 -2.42 -16.51 -4.31
C THR A 73 -3.59 -17.49 -4.52
N SER A 74 -4.42 -17.74 -3.50
CA SER A 74 -5.56 -18.64 -3.65
C SER A 74 -6.59 -18.13 -4.65
N VAL A 75 -6.91 -16.83 -4.60
CA VAL A 75 -7.84 -16.20 -5.54
C VAL A 75 -7.25 -16.21 -6.95
N TRP A 76 -5.97 -15.84 -7.09
CA TRP A 76 -5.31 -15.84 -8.39
C TRP A 76 -5.26 -17.23 -9.03
N MET A 77 -5.00 -18.28 -8.25
CA MET A 77 -4.98 -19.66 -8.74
C MET A 77 -6.35 -20.09 -9.31
N ILE A 78 -7.45 -19.71 -8.64
CA ILE A 78 -8.81 -20.02 -9.12
C ILE A 78 -9.11 -19.28 -10.42
N ILE A 79 -8.77 -17.99 -10.51
CA ILE A 79 -8.99 -17.19 -11.73
C ILE A 79 -8.17 -17.78 -12.88
N GLN A 80 -6.91 -18.13 -12.61
CA GLN A 80 -6.04 -18.77 -13.61
C GLN A 80 -6.62 -20.09 -14.12
N GLU A 81 -7.16 -20.93 -13.24
CA GLU A 81 -7.78 -22.20 -13.63
C GLU A 81 -8.99 -21.98 -14.53
N GLN A 82 -9.81 -20.96 -14.25
CA GLN A 82 -10.94 -20.59 -15.11
C GLN A 82 -10.49 -20.12 -16.49
N ASP A 83 -9.48 -19.24 -16.56
CA ASP A 83 -8.95 -18.74 -17.83
C ASP A 83 -8.39 -19.90 -18.69
N LEU A 84 -7.65 -20.82 -18.07
CA LEU A 84 -7.11 -22.00 -18.75
C LEU A 84 -8.19 -22.97 -19.25
N ASN A 85 -9.27 -23.17 -18.48
CA ASN A 85 -10.37 -24.04 -18.91
C ASN A 85 -11.14 -23.42 -20.08
N ASN A 86 -11.44 -22.12 -20.01
CA ASN A 86 -12.11 -21.40 -21.10
C ASN A 86 -11.26 -21.43 -22.39
N GLN A 87 -9.94 -21.24 -22.27
CA GLN A 87 -8.99 -21.33 -23.38
C GLN A 87 -9.01 -22.74 -24.03
N GLN A 88 -9.02 -23.80 -23.22
CA GLN A 88 -9.09 -25.18 -23.71
C GLN A 88 -10.41 -25.50 -24.41
N GLU A 89 -11.53 -24.98 -23.89
CA GLU A 89 -12.84 -25.12 -24.55
C GLU A 89 -12.84 -24.46 -25.92
N TRP A 90 -12.26 -23.26 -26.05
CA TRP A 90 -12.18 -22.56 -27.34
C TRP A 90 -11.26 -23.28 -28.34
N GLU A 91 -10.14 -23.84 -27.88
CA GLU A 91 -9.24 -24.65 -28.71
C GLU A 91 -9.87 -26.00 -29.12
N ALA A 92 -10.70 -26.60 -28.26
CA ALA A 92 -11.46 -27.81 -28.55
C ALA A 92 -12.57 -27.55 -29.60
N GLU A 93 -13.27 -26.43 -29.51
CA GLU A 93 -14.29 -26.01 -30.49
C GLU A 93 -13.66 -25.67 -31.85
N GLU A 94 -12.56 -24.91 -31.88
CA GLU A 94 -11.87 -24.57 -33.13
C GLU A 94 -11.31 -25.83 -33.83
N SER A 95 -10.77 -26.79 -33.07
CA SER A 95 -10.28 -28.06 -33.62
C SER A 95 -11.41 -28.99 -34.09
N HIS A 96 -12.60 -28.91 -33.47
CA HIS A 96 -13.81 -29.58 -33.95
C HIS A 96 -14.28 -28.98 -35.28
N GLU A 97 -14.40 -27.64 -35.35
CA GLU A 97 -14.80 -26.94 -36.58
C GLU A 97 -13.84 -27.20 -37.74
N ARG A 98 -12.51 -27.24 -37.48
CA ARG A 98 -11.50 -27.56 -38.50
C ARG A 98 -11.60 -28.99 -39.05
N SER A 99 -12.09 -29.93 -38.25
CA SER A 99 -12.23 -31.34 -38.63
C SER A 99 -13.55 -31.61 -39.39
N GLU A 100 -14.56 -30.75 -39.24
CA GLU A 100 -15.85 -30.87 -39.92
C GLU A 100 -15.90 -30.21 -41.31
N VAL A 101 -14.87 -29.45 -41.72
CA VAL A 101 -14.77 -28.91 -43.10
C VAL A 101 -14.50 -30.06 -44.09
N PRO A 102 -15.42 -30.39 -45.02
CA PRO A 102 -15.19 -31.42 -46.01
C PRO A 102 -14.08 -30.99 -46.98
N GLU A 103 -13.14 -31.89 -47.30
CA GLU A 103 -12.05 -31.72 -48.30
C GLU A 103 -12.54 -31.51 -49.76
N HIS A 104 -13.76 -31.04 -49.98
CA HIS A 104 -14.29 -30.79 -51.31
C HIS A 104 -14.44 -29.30 -51.60
N SER A 105 -13.37 -28.71 -52.16
CA SER A 105 -13.35 -28.14 -53.52
C SER A 105 -12.36 -26.97 -53.63
N VAL A 106 -11.14 -27.23 -54.10
CA VAL A 106 -10.36 -26.22 -54.82
C VAL A 106 -9.81 -26.86 -56.09
N SER A 107 -10.71 -27.22 -57.01
CA SER A 107 -10.35 -27.37 -58.42
C SER A 107 -10.24 -25.96 -59.01
N ARG A 108 -9.05 -25.37 -58.90
CA ARG A 108 -8.69 -24.13 -59.60
C ARG A 108 -8.60 -24.46 -61.09
N SER A 109 -9.69 -24.28 -61.82
CA SER A 109 -9.68 -24.38 -63.29
C SER A 109 -8.82 -23.24 -63.84
N PHE A 110 -7.61 -23.58 -64.27
CA PHE A 110 -6.79 -22.76 -65.15
C PHE A 110 -7.53 -22.58 -66.47
N ILE A 111 -8.00 -21.37 -66.74
CA ILE A 111 -8.33 -20.94 -68.10
C ILE A 111 -7.02 -20.40 -68.67
N SER A 112 -6.33 -21.24 -69.45
CA SER A 112 -5.24 -20.79 -70.30
C SER A 112 -5.82 -20.00 -71.45
N ASP A 113 -5.41 -18.74 -71.50
CA ASP A 113 -5.40 -17.88 -72.67
C ASP A 113 -4.47 -18.52 -73.70
N GLU A 114 -5.03 -19.11 -74.75
CA GLU A 114 -4.26 -19.57 -75.90
C GLU A 114 -4.97 -19.11 -77.18
N GLY A 115 -4.37 -18.09 -77.77
CA GLY A 115 -4.86 -17.40 -78.94
C GLY A 115 -4.89 -18.28 -80.18
N ASP A 116 -5.87 -17.94 -81.02
CA ASP A 116 -5.75 -17.79 -82.46
C ASP A 116 -5.16 -18.95 -83.27
N SER A 117 -6.04 -19.78 -83.83
CA SER A 117 -5.99 -20.09 -85.27
C SER A 117 -7.23 -20.89 -85.68
N THR A 118 -8.13 -20.34 -86.49
CA THR A 118 -8.71 -21.01 -87.66
C THR A 118 -9.41 -19.98 -88.56
N VAL A 119 -8.87 -19.86 -89.77
CA VAL A 119 -9.27 -18.97 -90.87
C VAL A 119 -10.56 -19.44 -91.54
N HIS A 120 -11.43 -18.51 -91.95
CA HIS A 120 -12.40 -18.73 -93.02
C HIS A 120 -12.29 -17.63 -94.09
N TYR A 121 -12.27 -18.09 -95.34
CA TYR A 121 -12.09 -17.38 -96.61
C TYR A 121 -13.12 -16.27 -96.89
#